data_AF-A0A7J4T777-F1
#
_entry.id   AF-A0A7J4T777-F1
#
_cell.length_a   1.000
_cell.length_b   1.000
_cell.length_c   1.000
_cell.angle_alpha   90.00
_cell.angle_beta   90.00
_cell.angle_gamma   90.00
#
_symmetry.space_group_name_H-M   'P 1'
#
loop_
_entity.id
_entity.type
_entity.pdbx_description
1 polymer ?
#
loop_
_entity_poly.entity_id
_entity_poly.type
_entity_poly.pdbx_seq_one_letter_code
_entity_poly.pdbx_strand_id
1 'polypeptide(L)'
;MSEELAPTLERIRAYWNRLDKMIINDSNEVTNDSPLVLTMSQGVRLGLDKRGRYHLLLDLRDGEEADTRRLTAGITIQTKSFQIEGTSSLWVDIVAQKRWRFAIEPFAADLVMEMKNDKIDLQTLNRLVEEYRALWRRPREPMDTRAQRRLIGEMSVVERLDPIIGFAAAVDRWEGPFNELHDIMDDDWHLEVKSYAEEPPRVRISEVQQLDARIDPKLTVVGVHIMGTSKGKSLPEFIDEFINIAREKGVESMAAEILGAAGWNDEDRDEYYSRFMLGRMIICPIHQSTPVFPPHLLEQMPHSVDKITYRLALNDLFHLNGANDEAWKMACSPGDWADSDLEFSINDEINSGSNELTLLVEVERNYRHIVHYVYSTKYGENWWNNVPQSIRHKIEPKIAYWKKQGQTGLDKPSTRYWDATTTATLLDAIIHKSVWKDFEQLMDISQSNFTQHWKYFSDLRNTKFHANEPISDAHLQAGIGATKILREIASKALEKM
;
A
#
# COMPACT_ATOMS: atom_id res chain seq x y z
N MET A 1 18.42 35.11 -21.88
CA MET A 1 17.80 36.38 -21.45
C MET A 1 17.71 37.25 -22.69
N SER A 2 16.51 37.59 -23.16
CA SER A 2 16.34 38.45 -24.34
C SER A 2 16.90 39.86 -24.07
N GLU A 3 17.34 40.58 -25.11
CA GLU A 3 17.90 41.94 -24.98
C GLU A 3 16.90 42.95 -24.38
N GLU A 4 15.60 42.65 -24.41
CA GLU A 4 14.53 43.53 -23.89
C GLU A 4 14.10 43.23 -22.44
N LEU A 5 14.46 42.06 -21.87
CA LEU A 5 14.03 41.67 -20.51
C LEU A 5 14.80 42.41 -19.42
N ALA A 6 16.10 42.62 -19.61
CA ALA A 6 16.95 43.26 -18.61
C ALA A 6 16.49 44.69 -18.25
N PRO A 7 16.15 45.58 -19.20
CA PRO A 7 15.64 46.91 -18.88
C PRO A 7 14.33 46.91 -18.08
N THR A 8 13.37 46.04 -18.43
CA THR A 8 12.06 45.96 -17.76
C THR A 8 12.19 45.45 -16.33
N LEU A 9 13.00 44.40 -16.14
CA LEU A 9 13.31 43.83 -14.83
C LEU A 9 13.95 44.86 -13.88
N GLU A 10 14.94 45.61 -14.37
CA GLU A 10 15.60 46.65 -13.57
C GLU A 10 14.65 47.80 -13.20
N ARG A 11 13.72 48.16 -14.09
CA ARG A 11 12.65 49.13 -13.76
C ARG A 11 11.76 48.60 -12.64
N ILE A 12 11.26 47.38 -12.75
CA ILE A 12 10.42 46.74 -11.72
C ILE A 12 11.12 46.73 -10.37
N ARG A 13 12.40 46.34 -10.35
CA ARG A 13 13.26 46.38 -9.15
C ARG A 13 13.35 47.78 -8.55
N ALA A 14 13.62 48.79 -9.37
CA ALA A 14 13.75 50.17 -8.92
C ALA A 14 12.45 50.71 -8.29
N TYR A 15 11.29 50.37 -8.86
CA TYR A 15 9.99 50.78 -8.34
C TYR A 15 9.66 50.14 -6.99
N TRP A 16 9.82 48.83 -6.85
CA TRP A 16 9.61 48.17 -5.55
C TRP A 16 10.63 48.63 -4.49
N ASN A 17 11.89 48.85 -4.86
CA ASN A 17 12.90 49.41 -3.94
C ASN A 17 12.54 50.84 -3.48
N ARG A 18 11.90 51.64 -4.34
CA ARG A 18 11.39 52.96 -3.97
C ARG A 18 10.21 52.85 -3.01
N LEU A 19 9.28 51.93 -3.27
CA LEU A 19 8.14 51.64 -2.38
C LEU A 19 8.60 51.18 -1.00
N ASP A 20 9.60 50.30 -0.92
CA ASP A 20 10.21 49.86 0.34
C ASP A 20 10.70 51.07 1.16
N LYS A 21 11.37 52.04 0.53
CA LYS A 21 11.85 53.27 1.19
C LYS A 21 10.70 54.20 1.62
N MET A 22 9.63 54.28 0.83
CA MET A 22 8.50 55.16 1.12
C MET A 22 7.69 54.66 2.32
N ILE A 23 7.43 53.36 2.43
CA ILE A 23 6.69 52.78 3.57
C ILE A 23 7.46 52.92 4.89
N ILE A 24 8.80 52.89 4.86
CA ILE A 24 9.62 53.13 6.05
C ILE A 24 9.47 54.57 6.57
N ASN A 25 9.24 55.53 5.68
CA ASN A 25 9.24 56.96 5.99
C ASN A 25 7.84 57.56 6.20
N ASP A 26 6.79 56.94 5.67
CA ASP A 26 5.42 57.50 5.70
C ASP A 26 4.38 56.40 5.96
N SER A 27 3.95 56.26 7.22
CA SER A 27 3.18 55.11 7.72
C SER A 27 1.66 55.31 7.77
N ASN A 28 1.16 56.49 7.39
CA ASN A 28 -0.19 56.93 7.75
C ASN A 28 -1.31 56.59 6.75
N GLU A 29 -1.03 56.27 5.48
CA GLU A 29 -2.09 56.03 4.47
C GLU A 29 -2.22 54.59 3.94
N VAL A 30 -1.23 53.73 4.19
CA VAL A 30 -1.26 52.33 3.73
C VAL A 30 -2.15 51.50 4.66
N THR A 31 -2.95 50.57 4.16
CA THR A 31 -3.68 49.60 5.01
C THR A 31 -3.24 48.18 4.67
N ASN A 32 -3.78 47.18 5.37
CA ASN A 32 -3.46 45.78 5.07
C ASN A 32 -3.90 45.35 3.67
N ASP A 33 -4.90 46.01 3.09
CA ASP A 33 -5.53 45.60 1.83
C ASP A 33 -5.53 46.70 0.75
N SER A 34 -5.04 47.90 1.08
CA SER A 34 -4.78 48.99 0.15
C SER A 34 -3.29 49.29 0.11
N PRO A 35 -2.55 48.78 -0.89
CA PRO A 35 -1.11 49.02 -1.01
C PRO A 35 -0.82 50.48 -1.35
N LEU A 36 0.37 50.96 -0.95
CA LEU A 36 0.96 52.14 -1.57
C LEU A 36 1.34 51.77 -3.00
N VAL A 37 0.92 52.56 -3.99
CA VAL A 37 1.08 52.23 -5.42
C VAL A 37 1.87 53.32 -6.15
N LEU A 38 2.77 52.90 -7.04
CA LEU A 38 3.46 53.76 -8.01
C LEU A 38 3.13 53.28 -9.43
N THR A 39 2.79 54.23 -10.31
CA THR A 39 2.57 53.96 -11.74
C THR A 39 3.90 53.85 -12.46
N MET A 40 4.18 52.70 -13.09
CA MET A 40 5.41 52.48 -13.86
C MET A 40 5.26 52.86 -15.33
N SER A 41 4.09 52.56 -15.91
CA SER A 41 3.66 52.93 -17.25
C SER A 41 2.13 52.93 -17.31
N GLN A 42 1.56 53.31 -18.46
CA GLN A 42 0.15 53.06 -18.71
C GLN A 42 -0.13 51.57 -18.56
N GLY A 43 -1.24 51.22 -17.90
CA GLY A 43 -1.62 49.83 -17.64
C GLY A 43 -0.82 49.06 -16.59
N VAL A 44 0.28 49.62 -16.03
CA VAL A 44 1.14 48.91 -15.07
C VAL A 44 1.42 49.74 -13.83
N ARG A 45 1.08 49.17 -12.68
CA ARG A 45 1.41 49.76 -11.38
C ARG A 45 2.03 48.73 -10.46
N LEU A 46 2.94 49.18 -9.60
CA LEU A 46 3.56 48.35 -8.58
C LEU A 46 3.15 48.86 -7.22
N GLY A 47 2.88 47.96 -6.29
CA GLY A 47 2.48 48.32 -4.95
C GLY A 47 3.19 47.53 -3.85
N LEU A 48 3.09 48.05 -2.64
CA LEU A 48 3.55 47.41 -1.41
C LEU A 48 2.55 47.72 -0.30
N ASP A 49 2.11 46.71 0.44
CA ASP A 49 1.17 46.88 1.55
C ASP A 49 1.84 46.87 2.93
N LYS A 50 1.07 47.14 4.00
CA LYS A 50 1.58 47.13 5.39
C LYS A 50 2.07 45.74 5.86
N ARG A 51 1.65 44.66 5.19
CA ARG A 51 2.09 43.30 5.50
C ARG A 51 3.40 42.96 4.77
N GLY A 52 3.96 43.89 4.00
CA GLY A 52 5.14 43.69 3.18
C GLY A 52 4.89 42.76 1.99
N ARG A 53 3.65 42.69 1.49
CA ARG A 53 3.31 41.98 0.25
C ARG A 53 3.51 42.94 -0.93
N TYR A 54 4.21 42.44 -1.94
CA TYR A 54 4.45 43.14 -3.19
C TYR A 54 3.29 42.90 -4.14
N HIS A 55 2.79 43.97 -4.74
CA HIS A 55 1.68 43.95 -5.69
C HIS A 55 2.21 44.31 -7.08
N LEU A 56 1.77 43.57 -8.10
CA LEU A 56 1.81 43.95 -9.50
C LEU A 56 0.38 44.09 -10.00
N LEU A 57 0.01 45.30 -10.40
CA LEU A 57 -1.31 45.65 -10.89
C LEU A 57 -1.23 45.87 -12.40
N LEU A 58 -1.97 45.07 -13.16
CA LEU A 58 -2.01 45.11 -14.63
C LEU A 58 -3.45 45.39 -15.10
N ASP A 59 -3.62 46.32 -16.04
CA ASP A 59 -4.93 46.61 -16.64
C ASP A 59 -5.40 45.44 -17.51
N LEU A 60 -6.58 44.90 -17.22
CA LEU A 60 -7.11 43.72 -17.90
C LEU A 60 -7.83 44.14 -19.19
N ARG A 61 -7.67 43.33 -20.26
CA ARG A 61 -8.39 43.55 -21.52
C ARG A 61 -9.91 43.58 -21.30
N ASP A 62 -10.57 44.52 -21.99
CA ASP A 62 -12.02 44.69 -21.88
C ASP A 62 -12.76 43.42 -22.35
N GLY A 63 -13.79 43.01 -21.61
CA GLY A 63 -14.58 41.82 -21.89
C GLY A 63 -14.06 40.53 -21.27
N GLU A 64 -12.89 40.54 -20.63
CA GLU A 64 -12.38 39.42 -19.84
C GLU A 64 -13.07 39.35 -18.46
N GLU A 65 -13.26 38.14 -17.95
CA GLU A 65 -13.95 37.91 -16.67
C GLU A 65 -13.00 38.01 -15.46
N ALA A 66 -13.60 38.16 -14.26
CA ALA A 66 -12.84 38.17 -13.02
C ALA A 66 -12.24 36.79 -12.73
N ASP A 67 -10.99 36.78 -12.30
CA ASP A 67 -10.24 35.57 -11.99
C ASP A 67 -9.60 35.71 -10.61
N THR A 68 -9.63 34.65 -9.81
CA THR A 68 -8.95 34.61 -8.52
C THR A 68 -8.42 33.22 -8.28
N ARG A 69 -7.10 33.12 -8.11
CA ARG A 69 -6.42 31.84 -7.92
C ARG A 69 -5.11 32.00 -7.19
N ARG A 70 -4.64 30.89 -6.64
CA ARG A 70 -3.35 30.81 -5.97
C ARG A 70 -2.29 30.27 -6.93
N LEU A 71 -1.20 31.00 -7.10
CA LEU A 71 -0.07 30.55 -7.91
C LEU A 71 0.86 29.64 -7.09
N THR A 72 1.21 30.08 -5.88
CA THR A 72 2.01 29.31 -4.91
C THR A 72 1.54 29.55 -3.48
N ALA A 73 2.19 28.92 -2.50
CA ALA A 73 1.90 29.15 -1.09
C ALA A 73 1.97 30.63 -0.65
N GLY A 74 2.68 31.49 -1.40
CA GLY A 74 2.78 32.92 -1.09
C GLY A 74 2.66 33.86 -2.29
N ILE A 75 2.11 33.41 -3.42
CA ILE A 75 1.75 34.26 -4.56
C ILE A 75 0.29 33.99 -4.94
N THR A 76 -0.51 35.04 -5.05
CA THR A 76 -1.95 34.98 -5.36
C THR A 76 -2.25 35.94 -6.50
N ILE A 77 -3.18 35.57 -7.38
CA ILE A 77 -3.66 36.39 -8.48
C ILE A 77 -5.12 36.65 -8.22
N GLN A 78 -5.55 37.91 -8.28
CA GLN A 78 -6.94 38.30 -8.08
C GLN A 78 -7.30 39.45 -9.00
N THR A 79 -8.50 39.45 -9.56
CA THR A 79 -9.01 40.59 -10.33
C THR A 79 -9.77 41.55 -9.42
N LYS A 80 -9.49 42.85 -9.52
CA LYS A 80 -10.18 43.92 -8.77
C LYS A 80 -10.68 44.99 -9.72
N SER A 81 -11.86 45.53 -9.46
CA SER A 81 -12.36 46.71 -10.15
C SER A 81 -11.71 47.98 -9.59
N PHE A 82 -11.14 48.81 -10.45
CA PHE A 82 -10.67 50.15 -10.11
C PHE A 82 -11.53 51.20 -10.81
N GLN A 83 -11.93 52.21 -10.06
CA GLN A 83 -12.60 53.40 -10.60
C GLN A 83 -11.52 54.45 -10.91
N ILE A 84 -11.33 54.75 -12.19
CA ILE A 84 -10.39 55.78 -12.64
C ILE A 84 -11.18 56.74 -13.53
N GLU A 85 -11.25 58.02 -13.14
CA GLU A 85 -11.89 59.09 -13.92
C GLU A 85 -13.34 58.78 -14.37
N GLY A 86 -14.09 58.05 -13.55
CA GLY A 86 -15.50 57.69 -13.81
C GLY A 86 -15.71 56.48 -14.72
N THR A 87 -14.63 55.82 -15.14
CA THR A 87 -14.69 54.55 -15.88
C THR A 87 -14.23 53.41 -14.96
N SER A 88 -15.01 52.33 -14.88
CA SER A 88 -14.64 51.11 -14.14
C SER A 88 -13.79 50.23 -15.04
N SER A 89 -12.52 50.00 -14.69
CA SER A 89 -11.67 48.99 -15.35
C SER A 89 -11.31 47.86 -14.40
N LEU A 90 -11.21 46.64 -14.94
CA LEU A 90 -10.75 45.47 -14.20
C LEU A 90 -9.23 45.42 -14.25
N TRP A 91 -8.61 45.13 -13.11
CA TRP A 91 -7.17 45.01 -12.98
C TRP A 91 -6.81 43.66 -12.37
N VAL A 92 -5.78 43.02 -12.90
CA VAL A 92 -5.16 41.85 -12.30
C VAL A 92 -4.18 42.33 -11.23
N ASP A 93 -4.38 41.89 -10.00
CA ASP A 93 -3.52 42.14 -8.84
C ASP A 93 -2.78 40.85 -8.48
N ILE A 94 -1.48 40.79 -8.79
CA ILE A 94 -0.61 39.69 -8.41
C ILE A 94 0.08 40.07 -7.10
N VAL A 95 -0.24 39.33 -6.05
CA VAL A 95 0.18 39.60 -4.68
C VAL A 95 1.20 38.56 -4.23
N ALA A 96 2.44 38.98 -3.98
CA ALA A 96 3.51 38.14 -3.46
C ALA A 96 3.90 38.51 -2.04
N GLN A 97 4.00 37.51 -1.15
CA GLN A 97 4.60 37.70 0.18
C GLN A 97 6.08 38.10 0.06
N LYS A 98 6.60 38.81 1.07
CA LYS A 98 7.99 39.31 1.10
C LYS A 98 9.05 38.29 0.67
N ARG A 99 8.95 37.03 1.10
CA ARG A 99 9.89 35.95 0.75
C ARG A 99 9.96 35.63 -0.75
N TRP A 100 8.91 35.97 -1.51
CA TRP A 100 8.82 35.73 -2.95
C TRP A 100 9.31 36.90 -3.79
N ARG A 101 9.85 37.96 -3.17
CA ARG A 101 10.29 39.19 -3.85
C ARG A 101 11.19 38.93 -5.06
N PHE A 102 12.22 38.10 -4.93
CA PHE A 102 13.14 37.80 -6.03
C PHE A 102 12.54 36.88 -7.10
N ALA A 103 11.58 36.04 -6.72
CA ALA A 103 10.90 35.15 -7.65
C ALA A 103 9.88 35.90 -8.51
N ILE A 104 9.10 36.83 -7.92
CA ILE A 104 8.08 37.59 -8.65
C ILE A 104 8.68 38.64 -9.61
N GLU A 105 9.93 39.06 -9.42
CA GLU A 105 10.63 40.02 -10.30
C GLU A 105 10.65 39.63 -11.78
N PRO A 106 11.24 38.48 -12.17
CA PRO A 106 11.28 38.06 -13.57
C PRO A 106 9.88 37.75 -14.10
N PHE A 107 9.00 37.16 -13.29
CA PHE A 107 7.60 36.90 -13.67
C PHE A 107 6.84 38.18 -14.00
N ALA A 108 7.00 39.22 -13.18
CA ALA A 108 6.41 40.52 -13.43
C ALA A 108 6.97 41.18 -14.70
N ALA A 109 8.27 41.02 -14.96
CA ALA A 109 8.89 41.55 -16.17
C ALA A 109 8.35 40.89 -17.44
N ASP A 110 8.25 39.56 -17.46
CA ASP A 110 7.70 38.82 -18.61
C ASP A 110 6.23 39.16 -18.85
N LEU A 111 5.41 39.27 -17.79
CA LEU A 111 4.02 39.71 -17.92
C LEU A 111 3.91 41.09 -18.55
N VAL A 112 4.71 42.05 -18.09
CA VAL A 112 4.70 43.43 -18.62
C VAL A 112 5.16 43.47 -20.07
N MET A 113 6.13 42.65 -20.46
CA MET A 113 6.60 42.58 -21.85
C MET A 113 5.59 41.99 -22.83
N GLU A 114 4.72 41.11 -22.34
CA GLU A 114 3.72 40.43 -23.16
C GLU A 114 2.37 41.19 -23.23
N MET A 115 2.26 42.31 -22.49
CA MET A 115 1.11 43.20 -22.60
C MET A 115 1.02 43.84 -23.98
N LYS A 116 -0.21 44.00 -24.47
CA LYS A 116 -0.51 44.64 -25.77
C LYS A 116 -1.44 45.82 -25.56
N ASN A 117 -1.09 46.97 -26.13
CA ASN A 117 -1.82 48.23 -25.96
C ASN A 117 -2.08 48.55 -24.47
N ASP A 118 -1.04 48.40 -23.65
CA ASP A 118 -1.08 48.62 -22.20
C ASP A 118 -2.06 47.72 -21.42
N LYS A 119 -2.54 46.62 -22.01
CA LYS A 119 -3.45 45.67 -21.35
C LYS A 119 -2.92 44.23 -21.39
N ILE A 120 -3.16 43.47 -20.33
CA ILE A 120 -2.92 42.02 -20.27
C ILE A 120 -4.19 41.25 -20.66
N ASP A 121 -4.06 40.12 -21.34
CA ASP A 121 -5.17 39.19 -21.58
C ASP A 121 -5.04 37.90 -20.76
N LEU A 122 -6.18 37.24 -20.51
CA LEU A 122 -6.20 36.05 -19.66
C LEU A 122 -5.42 34.88 -20.27
N GLN A 123 -5.39 34.75 -21.59
CA GLN A 123 -4.63 33.69 -22.27
C GLN A 123 -3.12 33.81 -21.99
N THR A 124 -2.59 35.02 -22.11
CA THR A 124 -1.17 35.35 -21.86
C THR A 124 -0.85 35.17 -20.38
N LEU A 125 -1.71 35.68 -19.50
CA LEU A 125 -1.59 35.50 -18.06
C LEU A 125 -1.55 34.00 -17.70
N ASN A 126 -2.49 33.21 -18.22
CA ASN A 126 -2.58 31.77 -17.99
C ASN A 126 -1.30 31.04 -18.40
N ARG A 127 -0.81 31.32 -19.62
CA ARG A 127 0.40 30.69 -20.14
C ARG A 127 1.62 30.97 -19.26
N LEU A 128 1.90 32.24 -18.97
CA LEU A 128 3.05 32.62 -18.14
C LEU A 128 2.92 32.13 -16.70
N VAL A 129 1.69 32.08 -16.16
CA VAL A 129 1.39 31.49 -14.86
C VAL A 129 1.81 30.03 -14.81
N GLU A 130 1.43 29.23 -15.80
CA GLU A 130 1.81 27.81 -15.82
C GLU A 130 3.31 27.61 -16.03
N GLU A 131 3.95 28.41 -16.90
CA GLU A 131 5.41 28.38 -17.11
C GLU A 131 6.18 28.67 -15.80
N TYR A 132 5.81 29.74 -15.08
CA TYR A 132 6.48 30.08 -13.82
C TYR A 132 6.10 29.17 -12.66
N ARG A 133 4.87 28.64 -12.65
CA ARG A 133 4.49 27.59 -11.72
C ARG A 133 5.39 26.38 -11.88
N ALA A 134 5.68 25.95 -13.11
CA ALA A 134 6.61 24.87 -13.39
C ALA A 134 8.04 25.21 -12.93
N LEU A 135 8.55 26.41 -13.23
CA LEU A 135 9.89 26.85 -12.80
C LEU A 135 10.08 26.93 -11.28
N TRP A 136 9.03 27.28 -10.54
CA TRP A 136 9.07 27.39 -9.08
C TRP A 136 8.68 26.12 -8.35
N ARG A 137 8.28 25.06 -9.06
CA ARG A 137 8.13 23.74 -8.44
C ARG A 137 9.48 23.36 -7.85
N ARG A 138 9.45 22.87 -6.60
CA ARG A 138 10.65 22.22 -6.05
C ARG A 138 11.00 21.06 -6.97
N PRO A 139 12.29 20.84 -7.32
CA PRO A 139 12.70 19.60 -7.95
C PRO A 139 12.21 18.45 -7.08
N ARG A 140 11.27 17.67 -7.62
CA ARG A 140 10.78 16.46 -7.00
C ARG A 140 11.48 15.33 -7.74
N GLU A 141 12.12 14.44 -7.00
CA GLU A 141 12.63 13.24 -7.64
C GLU A 141 11.44 12.43 -8.16
N PRO A 142 11.51 11.88 -9.39
CA PRO A 142 10.52 10.93 -9.90
C PRO A 142 10.33 9.79 -8.90
N MET A 143 9.17 9.14 -8.96
CA MET A 143 8.89 8.03 -8.05
C MET A 143 9.95 6.93 -8.16
N ASP A 144 10.48 6.49 -7.02
CA ASP A 144 11.39 5.35 -6.99
C ASP A 144 10.69 4.06 -7.43
N THR A 145 11.47 3.01 -7.75
CA THR A 145 10.92 1.72 -8.21
C THR A 145 9.91 1.11 -7.22
N ARG A 146 10.00 1.42 -5.92
CA ARG A 146 9.10 0.89 -4.90
C ARG A 146 7.76 1.61 -4.94
N ALA A 147 7.76 2.94 -5.05
CA ALA A 147 6.57 3.76 -5.23
C ALA A 147 5.87 3.44 -6.56
N GLN A 148 6.63 3.21 -7.63
CA GLN A 148 6.08 2.72 -8.91
C GLN A 148 5.33 1.39 -8.73
N ARG A 149 5.92 0.39 -8.05
CA ARG A 149 5.24 -0.89 -7.79
C ARG A 149 4.00 -0.73 -6.91
N ARG A 150 4.06 0.14 -5.91
CA ARG A 150 2.90 0.43 -5.05
C ARG A 150 1.73 0.94 -5.89
N LEU A 151 1.96 1.99 -6.69
CA LEU A 151 0.93 2.58 -7.55
C LEU A 151 0.38 1.58 -8.57
N ILE A 152 1.26 0.81 -9.22
CA ILE A 152 0.83 -0.25 -10.16
C ILE A 152 -0.05 -1.29 -9.44
N GLY A 153 0.32 -1.68 -8.21
CA GLY A 153 -0.47 -2.60 -7.40
C GLY A 153 -1.86 -2.08 -7.10
N GLU A 154 -1.96 -0.84 -6.65
CA GLU A 154 -3.24 -0.18 -6.34
C GLU A 154 -4.13 -0.06 -7.59
N MET A 155 -3.60 0.46 -8.71
CA MET A 155 -4.33 0.54 -9.99
C MET A 155 -4.86 -0.83 -10.44
N SER A 156 -4.04 -1.88 -10.31
CA SER A 156 -4.43 -3.24 -10.70
C SER A 156 -5.61 -3.75 -9.88
N VAL A 157 -5.71 -3.37 -8.60
CA VAL A 157 -6.85 -3.73 -7.75
C VAL A 157 -8.09 -2.94 -8.15
N VAL A 158 -7.96 -1.63 -8.42
CA VAL A 158 -9.08 -0.80 -8.90
C VAL A 158 -9.65 -1.35 -10.21
N GLU A 159 -8.78 -1.71 -11.17
CA GLU A 159 -9.20 -2.38 -12.42
C GLU A 159 -9.91 -3.71 -12.14
N ARG A 160 -9.41 -4.50 -11.19
CA ARG A 160 -9.98 -5.80 -10.83
C ARG A 160 -11.38 -5.70 -10.21
N LEU A 161 -11.70 -4.56 -9.61
CA LEU A 161 -12.99 -4.25 -9.00
C LEU A 161 -14.06 -3.78 -10.00
N ASP A 162 -13.72 -3.45 -11.25
CA ASP A 162 -14.70 -3.07 -12.28
C ASP A 162 -15.85 -4.08 -12.44
N PRO A 163 -15.62 -5.40 -12.58
CA PRO A 163 -16.72 -6.36 -12.68
C PRO A 163 -17.50 -6.58 -11.38
N ILE A 164 -17.05 -6.04 -10.24
CA ILE A 164 -17.61 -6.32 -8.91
C ILE A 164 -18.49 -5.17 -8.44
N ILE A 165 -17.95 -3.95 -8.47
CA ILE A 165 -18.61 -2.72 -8.00
C ILE A 165 -18.69 -1.62 -9.08
N GLY A 166 -18.09 -1.85 -10.25
CA GLY A 166 -17.96 -0.86 -11.31
C GLY A 166 -16.72 0.02 -11.17
N PHE A 167 -16.02 0.29 -12.28
CA PHE A 167 -14.77 1.06 -12.28
C PHE A 167 -14.91 2.46 -11.66
N ALA A 168 -15.99 3.18 -11.99
CA ALA A 168 -16.22 4.51 -11.44
C ALA A 168 -16.31 4.51 -9.91
N ALA A 169 -17.01 3.53 -9.34
CA ALA A 169 -17.13 3.39 -7.89
C ALA A 169 -15.85 2.85 -7.24
N ALA A 170 -15.04 2.09 -7.97
CA ALA A 170 -13.73 1.64 -7.49
C ALA A 170 -12.71 2.80 -7.46
N VAL A 171 -12.74 3.70 -8.44
CA VAL A 171 -11.93 4.93 -8.45
C VAL A 171 -12.38 5.88 -7.35
N ASP A 172 -13.69 6.04 -7.14
CA ASP A 172 -14.26 6.90 -6.09
C ASP A 172 -13.84 6.47 -4.67
N ARG A 173 -13.64 5.17 -4.47
CA ARG A 173 -13.23 4.58 -3.19
C ARG A 173 -11.71 4.44 -3.01
N TRP A 174 -10.92 4.86 -4.00
CA TRP A 174 -9.46 4.68 -3.99
C TRP A 174 -8.78 5.83 -3.23
N GLU A 175 -8.59 5.63 -1.92
CA GLU A 175 -8.13 6.64 -0.97
C GLU A 175 -6.64 6.55 -0.62
N GLY A 176 -5.97 5.45 -0.96
CA GLY A 176 -4.54 5.21 -0.68
C GLY A 176 -3.58 6.36 -1.06
N PRO A 177 -3.79 7.03 -2.21
CA PRO A 177 -3.02 8.19 -2.63
C PRO A 177 -3.13 9.42 -1.72
N PHE A 178 -4.19 9.50 -0.91
CA PHE A 178 -4.41 10.58 0.06
C PHE A 178 -3.86 10.26 1.46
N ASN A 179 -3.12 9.15 1.61
CA ASN A 179 -2.50 8.72 2.85
C ASN A 179 -3.52 8.38 3.96
N GLU A 180 -4.68 7.86 3.55
CA GLU A 180 -5.59 7.16 4.44
C GLU A 180 -4.98 5.83 4.92
N LEU A 181 -5.60 5.22 5.95
CA LEU A 181 -5.07 4.01 6.57
C LEU A 181 -5.04 2.82 5.60
N HIS A 182 -6.06 2.73 4.74
CA HIS A 182 -6.23 1.69 3.74
C HIS A 182 -6.31 2.28 2.33
N ASP A 183 -5.97 1.46 1.34
CA ASP A 183 -5.89 1.95 -0.03
C ASP A 183 -7.27 2.06 -0.70
N ILE A 184 -8.23 1.19 -0.40
CA ILE A 184 -9.60 1.27 -0.94
C ILE A 184 -10.60 1.13 0.20
N MET A 185 -11.52 2.09 0.34
CA MET A 185 -12.42 2.18 1.49
C MET A 185 -13.88 2.34 1.06
N ASP A 186 -14.75 1.54 1.68
CA ASP A 186 -16.21 1.66 1.64
C ASP A 186 -16.74 1.64 3.08
N ASP A 187 -17.96 2.11 3.29
CA ASP A 187 -18.60 2.10 4.63
C ASP A 187 -18.66 0.69 5.24
N ASP A 188 -18.74 -0.35 4.40
CA ASP A 188 -18.96 -1.74 4.82
C ASP A 188 -17.70 -2.62 4.75
N TRP A 189 -16.65 -2.22 4.02
CA TRP A 189 -15.44 -3.02 3.80
C TRP A 189 -14.23 -2.19 3.39
N HIS A 190 -13.04 -2.62 3.78
CA HIS A 190 -11.76 -1.97 3.44
C HIS A 190 -10.78 -2.95 2.80
N LEU A 191 -10.00 -2.48 1.82
CA LEU A 191 -8.90 -3.22 1.19
C LEU A 191 -7.56 -2.53 1.41
N GLU A 192 -6.59 -3.30 1.89
CA GLU A 192 -5.19 -2.90 2.04
C GLU A 192 -4.35 -3.56 0.93
N VAL A 193 -3.78 -2.78 0.01
CA VAL A 193 -3.08 -3.31 -1.16
C VAL A 193 -1.58 -3.37 -0.92
N LYS A 194 -1.00 -4.57 -1.05
CA LYS A 194 0.44 -4.80 -0.88
C LYS A 194 1.06 -5.46 -2.09
N SER A 195 1.99 -4.76 -2.73
CA SER A 195 2.81 -5.33 -3.80
C SER A 195 3.95 -6.19 -3.25
N TYR A 196 4.25 -7.32 -3.91
CA TYR A 196 5.44 -8.14 -3.63
C TYR A 196 6.12 -8.58 -4.93
N ALA A 197 7.43 -8.80 -4.90
CA ALA A 197 8.23 -9.13 -6.07
C ALA A 197 8.62 -10.62 -6.15
N GLU A 198 8.91 -11.19 -4.98
CA GLU A 198 9.49 -12.52 -4.82
C GLU A 198 8.46 -13.46 -4.20
N GLU A 199 8.58 -14.74 -4.56
CA GLU A 199 7.82 -15.83 -3.98
C GLU A 199 8.71 -16.58 -2.97
N PRO A 200 8.22 -16.94 -1.78
CA PRO A 200 6.84 -16.76 -1.28
C PRO A 200 6.47 -15.29 -0.94
N PRO A 201 5.21 -14.83 -1.11
CA PRO A 201 4.78 -13.47 -0.87
C PRO A 201 5.09 -13.01 0.55
N ARG A 202 5.93 -11.98 0.61
CA ARG A 202 6.24 -11.26 1.84
C ARG A 202 6.02 -9.78 1.61
N VAL A 203 5.15 -9.19 2.42
CA VAL A 203 4.78 -7.79 2.31
C VAL A 203 5.20 -7.03 3.56
N ARG A 204 5.50 -5.74 3.39
CA ARG A 204 5.80 -4.85 4.51
C ARG A 204 4.51 -4.26 5.05
N ILE A 205 4.31 -4.38 6.35
CA ILE A 205 3.27 -3.68 7.10
C ILE A 205 3.96 -2.50 7.77
N SER A 206 3.63 -1.29 7.31
CA SER A 206 4.25 -0.05 7.79
C SER A 206 3.74 0.33 9.16
N GLU A 207 2.46 0.11 9.41
CA GLU A 207 1.77 0.44 10.65
C GLU A 207 0.87 -0.72 11.05
N VAL A 208 0.91 -1.07 12.34
CA VAL A 208 0.17 -2.23 12.87
C VAL A 208 -1.35 -2.04 12.71
N GLN A 209 -1.82 -0.78 12.78
CA GLN A 209 -3.20 -0.38 12.59
C GLN A 209 -3.76 -0.79 11.23
N GLN A 210 -2.91 -0.94 10.20
CA GLN A 210 -3.33 -1.40 8.87
C GLN A 210 -3.97 -2.79 8.89
N LEU A 211 -3.75 -3.58 9.96
CA LEU A 211 -4.32 -4.92 10.14
C LEU A 211 -5.21 -5.01 11.38
N ASP A 212 -5.80 -3.91 11.85
CA ASP A 212 -6.65 -3.88 13.05
C ASP A 212 -8.13 -4.13 12.74
N ALA A 213 -8.48 -5.40 12.55
CA ALA A 213 -9.87 -5.83 12.32
C ALA A 213 -10.84 -5.59 13.51
N ARG A 214 -10.46 -4.85 14.56
CA ARG A 214 -11.37 -4.41 15.63
C ARG A 214 -12.05 -3.08 15.31
N ILE A 215 -11.43 -2.25 14.46
CA ILE A 215 -11.87 -0.88 14.18
C ILE A 215 -12.43 -0.73 12.77
N ASP A 216 -12.05 -1.62 11.85
CA ASP A 216 -12.49 -1.61 10.47
C ASP A 216 -13.73 -2.49 10.25
N PRO A 217 -14.64 -2.14 9.33
CA PRO A 217 -15.82 -2.93 9.00
C PRO A 217 -15.47 -4.37 8.59
N LYS A 218 -14.94 -4.58 7.38
CA LYS A 218 -14.48 -5.88 6.90
C LYS A 218 -13.13 -5.69 6.24
N LEU A 219 -12.06 -6.08 6.92
CA LEU A 219 -10.70 -5.80 6.46
C LEU A 219 -10.13 -6.94 5.62
N THR A 220 -9.56 -6.59 4.46
CA THR A 220 -8.92 -7.56 3.56
C THR A 220 -7.57 -7.04 3.08
N VAL A 221 -6.53 -7.86 3.19
CA VAL A 221 -5.23 -7.56 2.56
C VAL A 221 -5.17 -8.18 1.18
N VAL A 222 -4.88 -7.39 0.15
CA VAL A 222 -4.67 -7.87 -1.21
C VAL A 222 -3.18 -7.88 -1.52
N GLY A 223 -2.62 -9.06 -1.73
CA GLY A 223 -1.25 -9.24 -2.21
C GLY A 223 -1.20 -9.22 -3.74
N VAL A 224 -0.47 -8.29 -4.35
CA VAL A 224 -0.29 -8.19 -5.81
C VAL A 224 1.16 -8.54 -6.19
N HIS A 225 1.33 -9.58 -7.01
CA HIS A 225 2.66 -9.96 -7.51
C HIS A 225 3.10 -9.03 -8.64
N ILE A 226 4.23 -8.34 -8.47
CA ILE A 226 4.78 -7.41 -9.46
C ILE A 226 6.27 -7.71 -9.66
N MET A 227 6.60 -8.32 -10.80
CA MET A 227 7.98 -8.72 -11.15
C MET A 227 8.66 -7.65 -12.00
N GLY A 228 9.93 -7.37 -11.73
CA GLY A 228 10.74 -6.56 -12.63
C GLY A 228 11.22 -7.40 -13.82
N THR A 229 10.96 -6.97 -15.05
CA THR A 229 11.35 -7.70 -16.26
C THR A 229 11.46 -6.78 -17.46
N SER A 230 12.48 -7.00 -18.31
CA SER A 230 12.68 -6.22 -19.54
C SER A 230 11.55 -6.37 -20.55
N LYS A 231 10.73 -7.41 -20.45
CA LYS A 231 9.55 -7.66 -21.29
C LYS A 231 8.24 -7.09 -20.72
N GLY A 232 8.30 -6.41 -19.57
CA GLY A 232 7.14 -5.84 -18.90
C GLY A 232 6.76 -4.46 -19.43
N LYS A 233 5.78 -3.83 -18.79
CA LYS A 233 5.34 -2.46 -19.04
C LYS A 233 6.02 -1.49 -18.09
N SER A 234 6.37 -0.28 -18.55
CA SER A 234 6.78 0.81 -17.68
C SER A 234 5.59 1.38 -16.91
N LEU A 235 5.82 2.13 -15.85
CA LEU A 235 4.74 2.84 -15.15
C LEU A 235 3.90 3.71 -16.11
N PRO A 236 4.50 4.54 -17.01
CA PRO A 236 3.73 5.30 -17.99
C PRO A 236 2.77 4.45 -18.84
N GLU A 237 3.19 3.25 -19.26
CA GLU A 237 2.35 2.33 -20.03
C GLU A 237 1.15 1.83 -19.19
N PHE A 238 1.34 1.56 -17.89
CA PHE A 238 0.22 1.23 -16.98
C PHE A 238 -0.73 2.43 -16.78
N ILE A 239 -0.19 3.63 -16.62
CA ILE A 239 -0.98 4.86 -16.43
C ILE A 239 -1.85 5.13 -17.67
N ASP A 240 -1.29 5.01 -18.87
CA ASP A 240 -2.02 5.26 -20.11
C ASP A 240 -3.19 4.28 -20.27
N GLU A 241 -2.98 3.01 -19.94
CA GLU A 241 -4.03 1.99 -19.94
C GLU A 241 -5.14 2.31 -18.92
N PHE A 242 -4.75 2.65 -17.69
CA PHE A 242 -5.70 3.02 -16.62
C PHE A 242 -6.52 4.25 -17.00
N ILE A 243 -5.89 5.30 -17.53
CA ILE A 243 -6.55 6.52 -18.00
C ILE A 243 -7.48 6.25 -19.19
N ASN A 244 -7.11 5.36 -20.11
CA ASN A 244 -7.99 4.98 -21.20
C ASN A 244 -9.27 4.29 -20.69
N ILE A 245 -9.15 3.37 -19.73
CA ILE A 245 -10.31 2.75 -19.07
C ILE A 245 -11.15 3.84 -18.36
N ALA A 246 -10.50 4.75 -17.62
CA ALA A 246 -11.18 5.84 -16.93
C ALA A 246 -11.94 6.76 -17.90
N ARG A 247 -11.38 7.05 -19.07
CA ARG A 247 -12.04 7.82 -20.13
C ARG A 247 -13.25 7.10 -20.68
N GLU A 248 -13.14 5.81 -20.99
CA GLU A 248 -14.27 5.00 -21.47
C GLU A 248 -15.41 4.92 -20.44
N LYS A 249 -15.07 4.95 -19.15
CA LYS A 249 -16.02 4.90 -18.03
C LYS A 249 -16.48 6.29 -17.56
N GLY A 250 -15.98 7.38 -18.15
CA GLY A 250 -16.40 8.75 -17.85
C GLY A 250 -15.84 9.35 -16.55
N VAL A 251 -14.76 8.79 -15.99
CA VAL A 251 -14.13 9.22 -14.72
C VAL A 251 -12.66 9.66 -14.88
N GLU A 252 -12.23 10.01 -16.10
CA GLU A 252 -10.85 10.42 -16.43
C GLU A 252 -10.31 11.54 -15.53
N SER A 253 -11.11 12.58 -15.28
CA SER A 253 -10.68 13.72 -14.45
C SER A 253 -10.40 13.31 -13.00
N MET A 254 -11.22 12.42 -12.44
CA MET A 254 -11.06 11.93 -11.07
C MET A 254 -9.84 11.01 -10.97
N ALA A 255 -9.69 10.09 -11.93
CA ALA A 255 -8.53 9.22 -12.02
C ALA A 255 -7.22 10.03 -12.13
N ALA A 256 -7.20 11.08 -12.97
CA ALA A 256 -6.03 11.94 -13.11
C ALA A 256 -5.67 12.68 -11.81
N GLU A 257 -6.67 13.14 -11.05
CA GLU A 257 -6.46 13.79 -9.75
C GLU A 257 -5.84 12.83 -8.73
N ILE A 258 -6.40 11.61 -8.60
CA ILE A 258 -5.92 10.57 -7.68
C ILE A 258 -4.49 10.13 -8.04
N LEU A 259 -4.19 9.94 -9.34
CA LEU A 259 -2.83 9.64 -9.80
C LEU A 259 -1.84 10.76 -9.46
N GLY A 260 -2.27 12.02 -9.62
CA GLY A 260 -1.49 13.19 -9.21
C GLY A 260 -1.18 13.18 -7.71
N ALA A 261 -2.17 12.82 -6.87
CA ALA A 261 -1.99 12.66 -5.42
C ALA A 261 -1.02 11.52 -5.07
N ALA A 262 -1.06 10.42 -5.83
CA ALA A 262 -0.12 9.30 -5.69
C ALA A 262 1.32 9.68 -6.09
N GLY A 263 1.50 10.84 -6.71
CA GLY A 263 2.79 11.38 -7.11
C GLY A 263 3.18 11.08 -8.55
N TRP A 264 2.23 10.63 -9.38
CA TRP A 264 2.40 10.62 -10.83
C TRP A 264 2.46 12.06 -11.37
N ASN A 265 3.44 12.33 -12.22
CA ASN A 265 3.54 13.55 -13.01
C ASN A 265 3.96 13.16 -14.42
N ASP A 266 3.18 13.57 -15.41
CA ASP A 266 3.46 13.24 -16.82
C ASP A 266 4.77 13.87 -17.31
N GLU A 267 5.22 14.97 -16.71
CA GLU A 267 6.52 15.59 -17.00
C GLU A 267 7.70 14.66 -16.67
N ASP A 268 7.54 13.73 -15.72
CA ASP A 268 8.57 12.76 -15.31
C ASP A 268 8.56 11.49 -16.16
N ARG A 269 7.70 11.40 -17.19
CA ARG A 269 7.42 10.18 -17.97
C ARG A 269 8.68 9.49 -18.49
N ASP A 270 9.63 10.27 -19.01
CA ASP A 270 10.87 9.76 -19.60
C ASP A 270 11.88 9.23 -18.56
N GLU A 271 11.68 9.55 -17.27
CA GLU A 271 12.50 9.07 -16.15
C GLU A 271 12.07 7.68 -15.64
N TYR A 272 10.95 7.14 -16.14
CA TYR A 272 10.43 5.83 -15.71
C TYR A 272 10.83 4.69 -16.66
N TYR A 273 12.09 4.26 -16.54
CA TYR A 273 12.66 3.15 -17.34
C TYR A 273 12.45 1.74 -16.76
N SER A 274 12.03 1.63 -15.49
CA SER A 274 11.74 0.33 -14.88
C SER A 274 10.53 -0.33 -15.54
N ARG A 275 10.63 -1.63 -15.85
CA ARG A 275 9.55 -2.41 -16.47
C ARG A 275 9.06 -3.52 -15.56
N PHE A 276 7.74 -3.69 -15.50
CA PHE A 276 7.04 -4.58 -14.58
C PHE A 276 6.05 -5.49 -15.28
N MET A 277 5.82 -6.66 -14.70
CA MET A 277 4.80 -7.61 -15.13
C MET A 277 3.97 -8.02 -13.92
N LEU A 278 2.65 -7.97 -14.08
CA LEU A 278 1.70 -8.44 -13.08
C LEU A 278 1.64 -9.97 -13.08
N GLY A 279 1.73 -10.55 -11.90
CA GLY A 279 1.51 -11.97 -11.65
C GLY A 279 0.13 -12.21 -11.04
N ARG A 280 0.06 -13.11 -10.06
CA ARG A 280 -1.19 -13.42 -9.35
C ARG A 280 -1.55 -12.36 -8.31
N MET A 281 -2.85 -12.31 -7.97
CA MET A 281 -3.35 -11.64 -6.78
C MET A 281 -3.79 -12.68 -5.75
N ILE A 282 -3.56 -12.40 -4.47
CA ILE A 282 -4.06 -13.18 -3.35
C ILE A 282 -4.89 -12.28 -2.44
N ILE A 283 -6.02 -12.79 -1.96
CA ILE A 283 -6.95 -12.06 -1.09
C ILE A 283 -6.85 -12.69 0.29
N CYS A 284 -6.39 -11.94 1.29
CA CYS A 284 -6.21 -12.41 2.66
C CYS A 284 -7.25 -11.74 3.57
N PRO A 285 -8.35 -12.43 3.91
CA PRO A 285 -9.25 -12.03 4.99
C PRO A 285 -8.51 -11.73 6.29
N ILE A 286 -8.78 -10.58 6.89
CA ILE A 286 -8.23 -10.21 8.21
C ILE A 286 -9.40 -10.14 9.21
N HIS A 287 -9.29 -10.93 10.26
CA HIS A 287 -10.20 -10.98 11.40
C HIS A 287 -9.42 -11.20 12.69
N GLN A 288 -10.08 -11.18 13.84
CA GLN A 288 -9.43 -11.18 15.16
C GLN A 288 -8.53 -12.40 15.44
N SER A 289 -8.77 -13.54 14.78
CA SER A 289 -7.94 -14.75 14.94
C SER A 289 -6.93 -14.97 13.80
N THR A 290 -6.84 -14.05 12.83
CA THR A 290 -5.78 -14.08 11.82
C THR A 290 -4.41 -13.93 12.49
N PRO A 291 -3.39 -14.75 12.14
CA PRO A 291 -2.08 -14.75 12.81
C PRO A 291 -1.19 -13.58 12.36
N VAL A 292 -1.66 -12.36 12.58
CA VAL A 292 -0.91 -11.09 12.37
C VAL A 292 -0.34 -10.57 13.69
N PHE A 293 0.48 -9.51 13.63
CA PHE A 293 0.92 -8.85 14.86
C PHE A 293 -0.31 -8.29 15.60
N PRO A 294 -0.56 -8.66 16.86
CA PRO A 294 -1.79 -8.30 17.56
C PRO A 294 -1.86 -6.78 17.82
N PRO A 295 -2.84 -6.06 17.25
CA PRO A 295 -2.94 -4.60 17.36
C PRO A 295 -3.13 -4.09 18.79
N HIS A 296 -3.78 -4.87 19.66
CA HIS A 296 -3.98 -4.52 21.08
C HIS A 296 -2.65 -4.35 21.86
N LEU A 297 -1.53 -4.87 21.35
CA LEU A 297 -0.22 -4.62 21.96
C LEU A 297 0.26 -3.18 21.78
N LEU A 298 -0.31 -2.41 20.85
CA LEU A 298 -0.02 -0.98 20.71
C LEU A 298 -0.44 -0.17 21.94
N GLU A 299 -1.52 -0.59 22.62
CA GLU A 299 -2.00 0.05 23.85
C GLU A 299 -1.01 -0.12 25.02
N GLN A 300 -0.13 -1.11 24.94
CA GLN A 300 0.90 -1.43 25.94
C GLN A 300 2.28 -0.93 25.53
N MET A 301 2.37 -0.19 24.40
CA MET A 301 3.62 0.28 23.85
C MET A 301 4.24 1.35 24.76
N PRO A 302 5.54 1.26 25.11
CA PRO A 302 6.22 2.33 25.83
C PRO A 302 6.17 3.65 25.05
N HIS A 303 6.00 4.78 25.72
CA HIS A 303 5.96 6.12 25.09
C HIS A 303 7.24 6.48 24.29
N SER A 304 8.34 5.75 24.47
CA SER A 304 9.58 5.93 23.71
C SER A 304 9.58 5.26 22.34
N VAL A 305 8.57 4.44 22.02
CA VAL A 305 8.44 3.78 20.72
C VAL A 305 7.44 4.59 19.89
N ASP A 306 7.86 5.01 18.71
CA ASP A 306 7.05 5.85 17.81
C ASP A 306 6.31 5.02 16.75
N LYS A 307 6.95 3.95 16.22
CA LYS A 307 6.41 3.16 15.12
C LYS A 307 6.88 1.71 15.14
N ILE A 308 5.98 0.79 14.80
CA ILE A 308 6.28 -0.64 14.59
C ILE A 308 6.02 -0.98 13.11
N THR A 309 7.04 -1.54 12.48
CA THR A 309 6.98 -2.05 11.10
C THR A 309 7.44 -3.49 11.10
N TYR A 310 6.75 -4.36 10.35
CA TYR A 310 7.15 -5.76 10.21
C TYR A 310 6.92 -6.28 8.78
N ARG A 311 7.40 -7.49 8.51
CA ARG A 311 7.11 -8.22 7.27
C ARG A 311 6.14 -9.35 7.58
N LEU A 312 5.09 -9.45 6.78
CA LEU A 312 4.06 -10.46 6.87
C LEU A 312 4.23 -11.45 5.72
N ALA A 313 4.31 -12.74 6.05
CA ALA A 313 4.32 -13.81 5.05
C ALA A 313 2.87 -14.15 4.71
N LEU A 314 2.40 -13.72 3.53
CA LEU A 314 0.99 -13.91 3.15
C LEU A 314 0.64 -15.38 2.88
N ASN A 315 1.65 -16.21 2.58
CA ASN A 315 1.49 -17.66 2.45
C ASN A 315 1.16 -18.37 3.76
N ASP A 316 1.45 -17.75 4.90
CA ASP A 316 1.16 -18.30 6.22
C ASP A 316 -0.24 -17.85 6.73
N LEU A 317 -0.99 -17.14 5.88
CA LEU A 317 -2.37 -16.73 6.11
C LEU A 317 -3.33 -17.55 5.25
N PHE A 318 -4.58 -17.62 5.68
CA PHE A 318 -5.66 -18.00 4.79
C PHE A 318 -5.75 -17.00 3.64
N HIS A 319 -5.78 -17.51 2.40
CA HIS A 319 -6.00 -16.68 1.25
C HIS A 319 -6.95 -17.32 0.24
N LEU A 320 -7.69 -16.46 -0.45
CA LEU A 320 -8.48 -16.79 -1.61
C LEU A 320 -7.70 -16.42 -2.88
N ASN A 321 -7.98 -17.12 -3.97
CA ASN A 321 -7.39 -16.83 -5.27
C ASN A 321 -8.01 -15.56 -5.86
N GLY A 322 -7.19 -14.52 -6.10
CA GLY A 322 -7.64 -13.25 -6.68
C GLY A 322 -8.07 -13.34 -8.16
N ALA A 323 -7.92 -14.48 -8.81
CA ALA A 323 -8.55 -14.73 -10.11
C ALA A 323 -10.07 -15.00 -10.00
N ASN A 324 -10.57 -15.41 -8.83
CA ASN A 324 -11.98 -15.78 -8.63
C ASN A 324 -12.86 -14.56 -8.32
N ASP A 325 -13.85 -14.26 -9.16
CA ASP A 325 -14.80 -13.16 -8.94
C ASP A 325 -15.59 -13.30 -7.64
N GLU A 326 -15.94 -14.52 -7.23
CA GLU A 326 -16.68 -14.73 -5.97
C GLU A 326 -15.86 -14.32 -4.76
N ALA A 327 -14.53 -14.51 -4.79
CA ALA A 327 -13.66 -14.08 -3.70
C ALA A 327 -13.64 -12.54 -3.55
N TRP A 328 -13.71 -11.81 -4.66
CA TRP A 328 -13.82 -10.35 -4.64
C TRP A 328 -15.19 -9.87 -4.22
N LYS A 329 -16.26 -10.53 -4.67
CA LYS A 329 -17.63 -10.23 -4.19
C LYS A 329 -17.74 -10.41 -2.69
N MET A 330 -17.12 -11.44 -2.13
CA MET A 330 -17.05 -11.65 -0.69
C MET A 330 -16.23 -10.57 0.01
N ALA A 331 -15.08 -10.17 -0.55
CA ALA A 331 -14.26 -9.12 0.02
C ALA A 331 -14.93 -7.74 0.03
N CYS A 332 -15.78 -7.47 -0.97
CA CYS A 332 -16.55 -6.23 -1.12
C CYS A 332 -18.01 -6.36 -0.65
N SER A 333 -18.31 -7.33 0.22
CA SER A 333 -19.64 -7.48 0.83
C SER A 333 -19.63 -6.94 2.26
N PRO A 334 -20.78 -6.46 2.77
CA PRO A 334 -20.92 -6.14 4.19
C PRO A 334 -20.71 -7.34 5.12
N GLY A 335 -20.48 -7.05 6.40
CA GLY A 335 -20.33 -8.02 7.50
C GLY A 335 -18.89 -8.40 7.83
N ASP A 336 -18.65 -9.14 8.91
CA ASP A 336 -17.30 -9.59 9.28
C ASP A 336 -16.90 -10.83 8.46
N TRP A 337 -15.61 -11.00 8.18
CA TRP A 337 -15.08 -12.27 7.72
C TRP A 337 -15.41 -13.41 8.70
N ALA A 338 -15.37 -13.17 10.01
CA ALA A 338 -15.68 -14.16 11.04
C ALA A 338 -17.10 -14.75 10.94
N ASP A 339 -18.05 -14.03 10.31
CA ASP A 339 -19.43 -14.46 10.13
C ASP A 339 -19.67 -15.22 8.82
N SER A 340 -18.65 -15.34 7.97
CA SER A 340 -18.76 -16.10 6.72
C SER A 340 -18.71 -17.61 6.96
N ASP A 341 -19.39 -18.39 6.12
CA ASP A 341 -19.32 -19.87 6.12
C ASP A 341 -17.94 -20.42 5.71
N LEU A 342 -16.93 -19.56 5.56
CA LEU A 342 -15.57 -19.97 5.26
C LEU A 342 -14.90 -20.55 6.51
N GLU A 343 -14.41 -21.79 6.40
CA GLU A 343 -13.46 -22.28 7.38
C GLU A 343 -12.13 -21.54 7.20
N PHE A 344 -11.82 -20.60 8.10
CA PHE A 344 -10.54 -19.87 8.16
C PHE A 344 -9.33 -20.75 8.57
N SER A 345 -9.40 -22.04 8.30
CA SER A 345 -8.25 -22.93 8.16
C SER A 345 -7.53 -22.59 6.86
N ILE A 346 -6.20 -22.33 6.88
CA ILE A 346 -5.37 -22.13 5.69
C ILE A 346 -5.85 -23.07 4.57
N ASN A 347 -6.44 -22.50 3.52
CA ASN A 347 -7.28 -23.23 2.57
C ASN A 347 -6.54 -24.43 1.96
N ASP A 348 -7.04 -25.63 2.26
CA ASP A 348 -6.61 -26.94 1.77
C ASP A 348 -7.18 -27.26 0.37
N GLU A 349 -7.86 -26.33 -0.30
CA GLU A 349 -8.42 -26.49 -1.65
C GLU A 349 -8.31 -25.24 -2.55
N ILE A 350 -7.19 -25.09 -3.27
CA ILE A 350 -7.17 -24.48 -4.62
C ILE A 350 -6.19 -25.27 -5.49
N ASN A 351 -6.77 -26.01 -6.45
CA ASN A 351 -6.17 -26.60 -7.65
C ASN A 351 -4.82 -27.32 -7.50
N SER A 352 -4.89 -28.65 -7.61
CA SER A 352 -3.92 -29.53 -8.28
C SER A 352 -2.74 -28.84 -8.99
N GLY A 353 -1.74 -28.43 -8.20
CA GLY A 353 -0.59 -27.65 -8.68
C GLY A 353 0.37 -27.18 -7.58
N SER A 354 0.47 -27.94 -6.49
CA SER A 354 1.49 -27.95 -5.42
C SER A 354 2.35 -26.69 -5.19
N ASN A 355 1.99 -25.90 -4.17
CA ASN A 355 3.03 -25.33 -3.30
C ASN A 355 3.49 -26.45 -2.35
N GLU A 356 4.68 -27.01 -2.60
CA GLU A 356 5.26 -28.12 -1.84
C GLU A 356 5.32 -27.84 -0.33
N LEU A 357 5.51 -26.57 0.07
CA LEU A 357 5.57 -26.16 1.48
C LEU A 357 4.23 -26.32 2.21
N THR A 358 3.12 -25.95 1.56
CA THR A 358 1.78 -26.09 2.13
C THR A 358 1.44 -27.55 2.39
N LEU A 359 1.72 -28.40 1.40
CA LEU A 359 1.51 -29.84 1.50
C LEU A 359 2.34 -30.47 2.65
N LEU A 360 3.57 -29.98 2.88
CA LEU A 360 4.41 -30.48 3.97
C LEU A 360 3.83 -30.13 5.36
N VAL A 361 3.35 -28.89 5.52
CA VAL A 361 2.74 -28.42 6.77
C VAL A 361 1.42 -29.14 7.06
N GLU A 362 0.58 -29.32 6.04
CA GLU A 362 -0.68 -30.06 6.11
C GLU A 362 -0.45 -31.49 6.63
N VAL A 363 0.51 -32.20 6.04
CA VAL A 363 0.86 -33.56 6.48
C VAL A 363 1.31 -33.56 7.95
N GLU A 364 2.23 -32.67 8.37
CA GLU A 364 2.64 -32.62 9.78
C GLU A 364 1.46 -32.37 10.73
N ARG A 365 0.55 -31.44 10.37
CA ARG A 365 -0.64 -31.12 11.17
C ARG A 365 -1.57 -32.32 11.31
N ASN A 366 -1.88 -32.98 10.20
CA ASN A 366 -2.80 -34.12 10.19
C ASN A 366 -2.25 -35.27 11.05
N TYR A 367 -0.95 -35.56 10.95
CA TYR A 367 -0.34 -36.59 11.81
C TYR A 367 -0.27 -36.19 13.29
N ARG A 368 -0.15 -34.90 13.64
CA ARG A 368 -0.28 -34.46 15.04
C ARG A 368 -1.69 -34.72 15.59
N HIS A 369 -2.72 -34.51 14.77
CA HIS A 369 -4.11 -34.81 15.15
C HIS A 369 -4.33 -36.32 15.31
N ILE A 370 -3.87 -37.12 14.35
CA ILE A 370 -3.98 -38.59 14.41
C ILE A 370 -3.25 -39.13 15.64
N VAL A 371 -2.04 -38.61 15.93
CA VAL A 371 -1.29 -39.01 17.12
C VAL A 371 -2.04 -38.65 18.39
N HIS A 372 -2.61 -37.45 18.47
CA HIS A 372 -3.43 -37.07 19.61
C HIS A 372 -4.61 -38.02 19.80
N TYR A 373 -5.34 -38.32 18.72
CA TYR A 373 -6.47 -39.25 18.75
C TYR A 373 -6.06 -40.64 19.21
N VAL A 374 -5.03 -41.25 18.63
CA VAL A 374 -4.60 -42.60 19.01
C VAL A 374 -4.21 -42.68 20.49
N TYR A 375 -3.43 -41.71 20.98
CA TYR A 375 -3.02 -41.71 22.39
C TYR A 375 -4.20 -41.44 23.35
N SER A 376 -5.07 -40.48 23.02
CA SER A 376 -6.23 -40.13 23.85
C SER A 376 -7.30 -41.24 23.87
N THR A 377 -7.59 -41.86 22.72
CA THR A 377 -8.52 -42.99 22.62
C THR A 377 -8.00 -44.21 23.38
N LYS A 378 -6.69 -44.49 23.33
CA LYS A 378 -6.10 -45.67 23.99
C LYS A 378 -5.93 -45.52 25.49
N TYR A 379 -5.53 -44.34 25.96
CA TYR A 379 -5.09 -44.13 27.35
C TYR A 379 -5.97 -43.14 28.13
N GLY A 380 -7.02 -42.59 27.51
CA GLY A 380 -7.96 -41.66 28.13
C GLY A 380 -7.29 -40.36 28.59
N GLU A 381 -7.78 -39.78 29.69
CA GLU A 381 -7.28 -38.51 30.23
C GLU A 381 -5.80 -38.54 30.64
N ASN A 382 -5.25 -39.73 30.90
CA ASN A 382 -3.85 -39.96 31.28
C ASN A 382 -2.92 -40.23 30.08
N TRP A 383 -3.36 -39.94 28.85
CA TRP A 383 -2.59 -40.26 27.65
C TRP A 383 -1.18 -39.68 27.64
N TRP A 384 -0.99 -38.45 28.15
CA TRP A 384 0.33 -37.82 28.18
C TRP A 384 1.32 -38.62 29.02
N ASN A 385 0.90 -39.14 30.18
CA ASN A 385 1.77 -39.94 31.04
C ASN A 385 2.21 -41.26 30.38
N ASN A 386 1.44 -41.74 29.41
CA ASN A 386 1.71 -42.94 28.62
C ASN A 386 2.52 -42.66 27.34
N VAL A 387 2.76 -41.39 26.99
CA VAL A 387 3.76 -41.03 25.98
C VAL A 387 5.14 -41.42 26.51
N PRO A 388 5.97 -42.16 25.74
CA PRO A 388 7.29 -42.58 26.15
C PRO A 388 8.13 -41.43 26.70
N GLN A 389 8.85 -41.67 27.80
CA GLN A 389 9.63 -40.63 28.48
C GLN A 389 10.67 -39.99 27.55
N SER A 390 11.28 -40.78 26.67
CA SER A 390 12.23 -40.32 25.65
C SER A 390 11.64 -39.29 24.68
N ILE A 391 10.32 -39.31 24.47
CA ILE A 391 9.58 -38.38 23.61
C ILE A 391 9.13 -37.17 24.42
N ARG A 392 8.57 -37.39 25.62
CA ARG A 392 8.13 -36.32 26.52
C ARG A 392 9.24 -35.33 26.87
N HIS A 393 10.45 -35.83 27.18
CA HIS A 393 11.60 -34.97 27.49
C HIS A 393 11.99 -34.03 26.34
N LYS A 394 11.67 -34.37 25.07
CA LYS A 394 11.91 -33.49 23.92
C LYS A 394 10.84 -32.39 23.78
N ILE A 395 9.66 -32.58 24.37
CA ILE A 395 8.48 -31.71 24.22
C ILE A 395 8.33 -30.76 25.41
N GLU A 396 8.45 -31.28 26.64
CA GLU A 396 8.19 -30.57 27.89
C GLU A 396 8.93 -29.23 28.03
N PRO A 397 10.22 -29.09 27.65
CA PRO A 397 10.92 -27.80 27.71
C PRO A 397 10.25 -26.71 26.86
N LYS A 398 9.77 -27.06 25.66
CA LYS A 398 9.12 -26.12 24.74
C LYS A 398 7.72 -25.73 25.25
N ILE A 399 7.00 -26.67 25.84
CA ILE A 399 5.72 -26.39 26.51
C ILE A 399 5.92 -25.47 27.72
N ALA A 400 6.93 -25.72 28.55
CA ALA A 400 7.25 -24.86 29.69
C ALA A 400 7.62 -23.44 29.24
N TYR A 401 8.35 -23.30 28.13
CA TYR A 401 8.65 -22.01 27.52
C TYR A 401 7.37 -21.30 27.04
N TRP A 402 6.49 -21.98 26.30
CA TRP A 402 5.23 -21.37 25.83
C TRP A 402 4.29 -20.94 26.96
N LYS A 403 4.24 -21.70 28.07
CA LYS A 403 3.51 -21.31 29.28
C LYS A 403 4.03 -20.01 29.88
N LYS A 404 5.36 -19.83 29.95
CA LYS A 404 5.99 -18.58 30.44
C LYS A 404 5.67 -17.38 29.54
N GLN A 405 5.40 -17.60 28.26
CA GLN A 405 5.00 -16.57 27.30
C GLN A 405 3.49 -16.31 27.28
N GLY A 406 2.72 -16.87 28.21
CA GLY A 406 1.28 -16.64 28.31
C GLY A 406 0.44 -17.31 27.23
N GLN A 407 0.95 -18.33 26.53
CA GLN A 407 0.15 -19.04 25.52
C GLN A 407 -0.98 -19.85 26.18
N THR A 408 -2.20 -19.69 25.67
CA THR A 408 -3.41 -20.37 26.14
C THR A 408 -3.52 -21.81 25.62
N GLY A 409 -4.30 -22.67 26.30
CA GLY A 409 -4.57 -24.05 25.87
C GLY A 409 -3.46 -25.07 26.21
N LEU A 410 -2.56 -24.71 27.13
CA LEU A 410 -1.45 -25.55 27.60
C LEU A 410 -1.62 -26.05 29.04
N ASP A 411 -2.68 -25.64 29.75
CA ASP A 411 -2.89 -25.95 31.17
C ASP A 411 -3.03 -27.45 31.44
N LYS A 412 -3.63 -28.16 30.47
CA LYS A 412 -3.72 -29.63 30.43
C LYS A 412 -3.17 -30.16 29.10
N PRO A 413 -2.66 -31.40 29.06
CA PRO A 413 -2.24 -32.02 27.81
C PRO A 413 -3.37 -32.03 26.77
N SER A 414 -3.10 -31.43 25.62
CA SER A 414 -4.02 -31.26 24.49
C SER A 414 -3.30 -31.55 23.18
N THR A 415 -3.99 -31.45 22.04
CA THR A 415 -3.37 -31.52 20.72
C THR A 415 -2.17 -30.56 20.58
N ARG A 416 -2.20 -29.41 21.27
CA ARG A 416 -1.10 -28.42 21.27
C ARG A 416 0.22 -28.94 21.83
N TYR A 417 0.19 -30.00 22.64
CA TYR A 417 1.44 -30.62 23.11
C TYR A 417 2.20 -31.26 21.96
N TRP A 418 1.48 -31.75 20.96
CA TRP A 418 2.10 -32.32 19.78
C TRP A 418 2.79 -31.24 18.96
N ASP A 419 2.31 -30.00 18.86
CA ASP A 419 2.96 -28.88 18.13
C ASP A 419 4.42 -28.60 18.57
N ALA A 420 4.80 -29.07 19.75
CA ALA A 420 6.15 -28.97 20.25
C ALA A 420 7.12 -30.01 19.66
N THR A 421 6.64 -31.03 18.93
CA THR A 421 7.49 -32.06 18.31
C THR A 421 8.15 -31.59 17.02
N THR A 422 9.38 -32.07 16.80
CA THR A 422 10.01 -32.10 15.48
C THR A 422 9.44 -33.25 14.64
N THR A 423 9.64 -33.22 13.32
CA THR A 423 9.22 -34.29 12.40
C THR A 423 9.76 -35.67 12.80
N ALA A 424 10.99 -35.72 13.31
CA ALA A 424 11.60 -36.95 13.83
C ALA A 424 10.95 -37.40 15.16
N THR A 425 10.66 -36.46 16.06
CA THR A 425 10.01 -36.79 17.35
C THR A 425 8.56 -37.23 17.14
N LEU A 426 7.88 -36.67 16.12
CA LEU A 426 6.55 -37.09 15.72
C LEU A 426 6.57 -38.52 15.17
N LEU A 427 7.55 -38.86 14.33
CA LEU A 427 7.75 -40.24 13.88
C LEU A 427 7.93 -41.19 15.06
N ASP A 428 8.87 -40.88 15.97
CA ASP A 428 9.13 -41.68 17.18
C ASP A 428 7.85 -41.99 17.95
N ALA A 429 6.91 -41.04 18.03
CA ALA A 429 5.64 -41.18 18.72
C ALA A 429 4.66 -42.11 18.00
N ILE A 430 4.62 -42.04 16.66
CA ILE A 430 3.76 -42.86 15.80
C ILE A 430 4.24 -44.32 15.80
N ILE A 431 5.54 -44.55 15.58
CA ILE A 431 6.09 -45.90 15.39
C ILE A 431 6.43 -46.61 16.71
N HIS A 432 6.11 -46.01 17.84
CA HIS A 432 6.40 -46.62 19.13
C HIS A 432 5.59 -47.91 19.33
N LYS A 433 6.27 -48.96 19.78
CA LYS A 433 5.69 -50.31 19.96
C LYS A 433 4.42 -50.38 20.82
N SER A 434 4.20 -49.40 21.70
CA SER A 434 3.01 -49.35 22.56
C SER A 434 1.74 -48.92 21.85
N VAL A 435 1.85 -48.25 20.69
CA VAL A 435 0.72 -47.65 19.96
C VAL A 435 0.68 -48.04 18.48
N TRP A 436 1.76 -48.63 17.93
CA TRP A 436 1.83 -48.92 16.50
C TRP A 436 0.66 -49.76 15.98
N LYS A 437 0.17 -50.75 16.74
CA LYS A 437 -0.98 -51.57 16.31
C LYS A 437 -2.26 -50.75 16.09
N ASP A 438 -2.48 -49.72 16.90
CA ASP A 438 -3.65 -48.85 16.79
C ASP A 438 -3.52 -47.94 15.55
N PHE A 439 -2.29 -47.46 15.29
CA PHE A 439 -1.94 -46.72 14.08
C PHE A 439 -2.07 -47.57 12.81
N GLU A 440 -1.58 -48.80 12.83
CA GLU A 440 -1.66 -49.75 11.70
C GLU A 440 -3.11 -50.04 11.34
N GLN A 441 -3.98 -50.25 12.34
CA GLN A 441 -5.41 -50.45 12.13
C GLN A 441 -6.10 -49.19 11.56
N LEU A 442 -5.73 -48.00 12.04
CA LEU A 442 -6.34 -46.74 11.62
C LEU A 442 -5.93 -46.36 10.19
N MET A 443 -4.63 -46.45 9.89
CA MET A 443 -4.02 -45.97 8.65
C MET A 443 -3.98 -47.02 7.53
N ASP A 444 -4.18 -48.30 7.85
CA ASP A 444 -4.09 -49.41 6.88
C ASP A 444 -2.75 -49.44 6.12
N ILE A 445 -1.64 -49.30 6.85
CA ILE A 445 -0.28 -49.32 6.31
C ILE A 445 0.70 -50.01 7.27
N SER A 446 1.66 -50.76 6.72
CA SER A 446 2.71 -51.40 7.51
C SER A 446 3.75 -50.39 8.02
N GLN A 447 4.42 -50.73 9.13
CA GLN A 447 5.41 -49.86 9.76
C GLN A 447 6.58 -49.53 8.84
N SER A 448 7.03 -50.51 8.05
CA SER A 448 8.13 -50.35 7.10
C SER A 448 7.78 -49.36 5.99
N ASN A 449 6.58 -49.48 5.43
CA ASN A 449 6.13 -48.61 4.34
C ASN A 449 5.90 -47.19 4.84
N PHE A 450 5.26 -47.05 6.01
CA PHE A 450 5.07 -45.75 6.65
C PHE A 450 6.42 -45.06 6.92
N THR A 451 7.37 -45.76 7.53
CA THR A 451 8.69 -45.21 7.86
C THR A 451 9.46 -44.81 6.60
N GLN A 452 9.35 -45.59 5.51
CA GLN A 452 9.99 -45.28 4.24
C GLN A 452 9.43 -43.98 3.62
N HIS A 453 8.11 -43.82 3.59
CA HIS A 453 7.49 -42.58 3.10
C HIS A 453 7.81 -41.40 4.02
N TRP A 454 7.78 -41.59 5.33
CA TRP A 454 8.12 -40.55 6.30
C TRP A 454 9.56 -40.06 6.16
N LYS A 455 10.51 -40.95 5.82
CA LYS A 455 11.89 -40.57 5.57
C LYS A 455 12.00 -39.58 4.40
N TYR A 456 11.43 -39.92 3.23
CA TYR A 456 11.45 -39.02 2.07
C TYR A 456 10.72 -37.71 2.32
N PHE A 457 9.62 -37.76 3.07
CA PHE A 457 8.90 -36.58 3.53
C PHE A 457 9.76 -35.70 4.45
N SER A 458 10.38 -36.27 5.48
CA SER A 458 11.21 -35.54 6.44
C SER A 458 12.45 -34.95 5.76
N ASP A 459 13.05 -35.65 4.80
CA ASP A 459 14.21 -35.17 4.04
C ASP A 459 13.81 -33.94 3.20
N LEU A 460 12.70 -34.01 2.47
CA LEU A 460 12.17 -32.87 1.71
C LEU A 460 11.81 -31.70 2.62
N ARG A 461 11.12 -31.97 3.74
CA ARG A 461 10.76 -30.98 4.76
C ARG A 461 11.98 -30.28 5.31
N ASN A 462 12.97 -31.04 5.78
CA ASN A 462 14.16 -30.45 6.38
C ASN A 462 14.95 -29.62 5.37
N THR A 463 15.06 -30.05 4.12
CA THR A 463 15.77 -29.23 3.12
C THR A 463 15.04 -27.93 2.82
N LYS A 464 13.71 -27.96 2.65
CA LYS A 464 12.93 -26.74 2.35
C LYS A 464 12.85 -25.76 3.53
N PHE A 465 12.86 -26.24 4.77
CA PHE A 465 12.73 -25.40 5.96
C PHE A 465 14.07 -25.04 6.63
N HIS A 466 15.17 -25.75 6.35
CA HIS A 466 16.43 -25.59 7.07
C HIS A 466 17.71 -25.54 6.21
N ALA A 467 17.70 -25.88 4.91
CA ALA A 467 18.93 -25.91 4.11
C ALA A 467 18.87 -25.03 2.85
N ASN A 468 19.95 -24.26 2.63
CA ASN A 468 20.24 -23.54 1.37
C ASN A 468 20.88 -24.46 0.30
N GLU A 469 20.77 -25.78 0.44
CA GLU A 469 21.44 -26.74 -0.44
C GLU A 469 20.49 -27.27 -1.54
N PRO A 470 20.98 -27.42 -2.78
CA PRO A 470 20.17 -27.95 -3.88
C PRO A 470 19.86 -29.45 -3.68
N ILE A 471 18.57 -29.80 -3.77
CA ILE A 471 18.10 -31.20 -3.80
C ILE A 471 18.19 -31.71 -5.24
N SER A 472 18.63 -32.96 -5.44
CA SER A 472 18.56 -33.57 -6.77
C SER A 472 17.10 -33.78 -7.20
N ASP A 473 16.79 -33.63 -8.49
CA ASP A 473 15.42 -33.77 -9.00
C ASP A 473 14.78 -35.12 -8.62
N ALA A 474 15.57 -36.20 -8.59
CA ALA A 474 15.12 -37.52 -8.15
C ALA A 474 14.70 -37.56 -6.66
N HIS A 475 15.45 -36.90 -5.77
CA HIS A 475 15.09 -36.81 -4.35
C HIS A 475 13.90 -35.88 -4.12
N LEU A 476 13.80 -34.79 -4.89
CA LEU A 476 12.66 -33.88 -4.85
C LEU A 476 11.36 -34.60 -5.24
N GLN A 477 11.37 -35.32 -6.37
CA GLN A 477 10.21 -36.10 -6.83
C GLN A 477 9.83 -37.21 -5.84
N ALA A 478 10.80 -37.92 -5.27
CA ALA A 478 10.54 -38.93 -4.25
C ALA A 478 9.91 -38.34 -2.97
N GLY A 479 10.40 -37.17 -2.52
CA GLY A 479 9.84 -36.43 -1.39
C GLY A 479 8.39 -35.97 -1.64
N ILE A 480 8.11 -35.40 -2.80
CA ILE A 480 6.75 -34.95 -3.18
C ILE A 480 5.80 -36.15 -3.25
N GLY A 481 6.24 -37.24 -3.90
CA GLY A 481 5.46 -38.46 -4.00
C GLY A 481 5.12 -39.05 -2.62
N ALA A 482 6.12 -39.14 -1.73
CA ALA A 482 5.91 -39.60 -0.37
C ALA A 482 4.98 -38.68 0.43
N THR A 483 5.07 -37.37 0.24
CA THR A 483 4.20 -36.39 0.93
C THR A 483 2.73 -36.57 0.50
N LYS A 484 2.47 -36.75 -0.80
CA LYS A 484 1.11 -37.02 -1.30
C LYS A 484 0.53 -38.33 -0.76
N ILE A 485 1.34 -39.38 -0.70
CA ILE A 485 0.92 -40.68 -0.13
C ILE A 485 0.58 -40.53 1.36
N LEU A 486 1.43 -39.84 2.13
CA LEU A 486 1.19 -39.60 3.55
C LEU A 486 -0.05 -38.75 3.79
N ARG A 487 -0.33 -37.76 2.94
CA ARG A 487 -1.57 -36.96 2.98
C ARG A 487 -2.79 -37.86 2.79
N GLU A 488 -2.81 -38.68 1.74
CA GLU A 488 -3.94 -39.56 1.44
C GLU A 488 -4.21 -40.54 2.59
N ILE A 489 -3.16 -41.12 3.18
CA ILE A 489 -3.27 -41.98 4.36
C ILE A 489 -3.87 -41.21 5.54
N ALA A 490 -3.39 -39.98 5.78
CA ALA A 490 -3.86 -39.15 6.87
C ALA A 490 -5.33 -38.74 6.69
N SER A 491 -5.75 -38.36 5.47
CA SER A 491 -7.14 -38.04 5.16
C SER A 491 -8.06 -39.23 5.44
N LYS A 492 -7.72 -40.44 4.97
CA LYS A 492 -8.49 -41.66 5.26
C LYS A 492 -8.53 -42.02 6.74
N ALA A 493 -7.46 -41.74 7.48
CA ALA A 493 -7.42 -41.95 8.92
C ALA A 493 -8.34 -40.94 9.65
N LEU A 494 -8.30 -39.67 9.26
CA LEU A 494 -9.15 -38.62 9.82
C LEU A 494 -10.64 -38.87 9.56
N GLU A 495 -11.01 -39.45 8.42
CA GLU A 495 -12.39 -39.87 8.13
C GLU A 495 -12.91 -41.00 9.04
N LYS A 496 -12.00 -41.79 9.64
CA LYS A 496 -12.33 -42.89 10.57
C LYS A 496 -12.31 -42.47 12.05
N MET A 497 -11.77 -41.28 12.34
CA MET A 497 -11.71 -40.69 13.68
C MET A 497 -13.03 -40.02 14.01
#